data_AF-A0A662N3Z9-F1
#
_entry.id   AF-A0A662N3Z9-F1
#
_cell.length_a   1.000
_cell.length_b   1.000
_cell.length_c   1.000
_cell.angle_alpha   90.00
_cell.angle_beta   90.00
_cell.angle_gamma   90.00
#
_symmetry.space_group_name_H-M   'P 1'
#
loop_
_entity.id
_entity.type
_entity.pdbx_description
1 polymer ?
#
loop_
_entity_poly.entity_id
_entity_poly.type
_entity_poly.pdbx_seq_one_letter_code
_entity_poly.pdbx_strand_id
1 'polypeptide(L)' 'KRIRELSKRAHVILVPEMNLGQMILEVQRVVREEIPVIGVNKIGGVPLTVEEILKEIESSAERSRHRSAD' A
#
# COMPACT_ATOMS: atom_id res chain seq x y z
N LYS A 1 -9.21 14.24 -3.26
CA LYS A 1 -8.46 15.18 -2.39
C LYS A 1 -7.93 14.49 -1.14
N ARG A 2 -8.79 13.87 -0.31
CA ARG A 2 -8.40 13.21 0.96
C ARG A 2 -7.21 12.24 0.88
N ILE A 3 -7.17 11.35 -0.10
CA ILE A 3 -6.05 10.39 -0.26
C ILE A 3 -4.71 11.11 -0.52
N ARG A 4 -4.71 12.17 -1.34
CA ARG A 4 -3.54 13.01 -1.58
C ARG A 4 -3.12 13.84 -0.35
N GLU A 5 -4.04 14.11 0.57
CA GLU A 5 -3.68 14.79 1.82
C GLU A 5 -3.10 13.80 2.84
N LEU A 6 -3.54 12.54 2.79
CA LEU A 6 -2.94 11.46 3.59
C LEU A 6 -1.54 11.11 3.10
N SER A 7 -1.29 11.12 1.78
CA SER A 7 0.05 10.83 1.23
C SER A 7 1.14 11.76 1.77
N LYS A 8 0.79 13.00 2.12
CA LYS A 8 1.73 13.97 2.70
C LYS A 8 2.23 13.64 4.10
N ARG A 9 1.58 12.72 4.82
CA ARG A 9 1.87 12.37 6.21
C ARG A 9 2.16 10.89 6.42
N ALA A 10 1.76 10.04 5.48
CA ALA A 10 2.04 8.62 5.50
C ALA A 10 3.40 8.34 4.83
N HIS A 11 4.11 7.31 5.29
CA HIS A 11 5.35 6.85 4.65
C HIS A 11 5.09 5.93 3.46
N VAL A 12 3.94 5.24 3.47
CA VAL A 12 3.50 4.25 2.49
C VAL A 12 1.99 4.11 2.58
N ILE A 13 1.32 3.80 1.46
CA ILE A 13 -0.08 3.36 1.44
C ILE A 13 -0.12 1.89 1.02
N LEU A 14 -0.73 1.06 1.85
CA LEU A 14 -1.05 -0.32 1.51
C LEU A 14 -2.50 -0.42 1.03
N VAL A 15 -2.73 -1.13 -0.07
CA VAL A 15 -4.06 -1.37 -0.64
C VAL A 15 -4.32 -2.88 -0.68
N PRO A 16 -5.00 -3.43 0.34
CA PRO A 16 -5.47 -4.81 0.28
C PRO A 16 -6.68 -4.91 -0.65
N GLU A 17 -6.61 -5.78 -1.66
CA GLU A 17 -7.72 -6.02 -2.57
C GLU A 17 -7.79 -7.48 -3.03
N MET A 18 -9.00 -7.99 -3.19
CA MET A 18 -9.26 -9.34 -3.73
C MET A 18 -9.40 -9.31 -5.26
N ASN A 19 -8.61 -8.46 -5.91
CA ASN A 19 -8.53 -8.31 -7.36
C ASN A 19 -7.14 -7.78 -7.75
N LEU A 20 -6.97 -7.31 -8.99
CA LEU A 20 -5.66 -6.96 -9.57
C LEU A 20 -5.58 -5.51 -10.06
N GLY A 21 -6.33 -4.57 -9.48
CA GLY A 21 -6.13 -3.18 -9.87
C GLY A 21 -7.27 -2.21 -9.61
N GLN A 22 -8.41 -2.66 -9.08
CA GLN A 22 -9.59 -1.78 -9.05
C GLN A 22 -9.39 -0.58 -8.11
N MET A 23 -8.76 -0.79 -6.95
CA MET A 23 -8.53 0.30 -6.00
C MET A 23 -7.11 0.86 -6.10
N ILE A 24 -6.10 -0.01 -6.19
CA ILE A 24 -4.70 0.43 -6.17
C ILE A 24 -4.37 1.40 -7.30
N LEU A 25 -4.89 1.18 -8.51
CA LEU A 25 -4.64 2.05 -9.65
C LEU A 25 -5.23 3.45 -9.45
N GLU A 26 -6.39 3.56 -8.79
CA GLU A 26 -7.00 4.86 -8.48
C GLU A 26 -6.19 5.62 -7.42
N VAL A 27 -5.71 4.90 -6.40
CA VAL A 27 -4.84 5.47 -5.37
C VAL A 27 -3.55 5.98 -6.02
N GLN A 28 -2.90 5.17 -6.87
CA GLN A 28 -1.69 5.57 -7.60
C GLN A 28 -1.91 6.82 -8.45
N ARG A 29 -3.01 6.89 -9.23
CA ARG A 29 -3.36 8.09 -10.04
C ARG A 29 -3.55 9.35 -9.19
N VAL A 30 -4.13 9.20 -8.00
CA VAL A 30 -4.36 10.34 -7.09
C VAL A 30 -3.07 10.79 -6.42
N VAL A 31 -2.23 9.86 -5.98
CA VAL A 31 -0.98 10.11 -5.23
C VAL A 31 0.19 10.48 -6.15
N ARG A 32 0.17 10.12 -7.44
CA ARG A 32 1.17 10.52 -8.44
C ARG A 32 2.62 10.28 -8.00
N GLU A 33 2.88 9.12 -7.41
CA GLU A 33 4.22 8.70 -6.98
C GLU A 33 4.82 9.52 -5.81
N GLU A 34 4.06 10.38 -5.13
CA GLU A 34 4.52 11.12 -3.95
C GLU A 34 5.04 10.20 -2.84
N ILE A 35 4.40 9.04 -2.67
CA ILE A 35 4.80 7.99 -1.73
C ILE A 35 4.57 6.61 -2.36
N PRO A 36 5.24 5.55 -1.86
CA PRO A 36 4.97 4.19 -2.31
C PRO A 36 3.51 3.80 -2.05
N VAL A 37 2.87 3.23 -3.08
CA VAL A 37 1.56 2.60 -3.00
C VAL A 37 1.73 1.12 -3.33
N ILE A 38 1.51 0.25 -2.35
CA ILE A 38 1.78 -1.19 -2.44
C ILE A 38 0.47 -1.95 -2.37
N GLY A 39 0.27 -2.91 -3.27
CA GLY A 39 -0.89 -3.80 -3.27
C GLY A 39 -0.65 -5.04 -2.44
N VAL A 40 -1.65 -5.43 -1.65
CA VAL A 40 -1.76 -6.78 -1.07
C VAL A 40 -2.87 -7.48 -1.83
N ASN A 41 -2.53 -8.06 -2.97
CA ASN A 41 -3.50 -8.57 -3.93
C ASN A 41 -3.73 -10.06 -3.73
N LYS A 42 -4.99 -10.48 -3.74
CA LYS A 42 -5.38 -11.90 -3.70
C LYS A 42 -6.44 -12.20 -4.76
N ILE A 43 -6.35 -13.38 -5.37
CA ILE A 43 -7.29 -13.84 -6.39
C ILE A 43 -7.89 -15.20 -5.98
N GLY A 44 -8.96 -15.61 -6.65
CA GLY A 44 -9.55 -16.94 -6.45
C GLY A 44 -10.70 -17.00 -5.43
N GLY A 45 -11.30 -15.87 -5.07
CA GLY A 45 -12.50 -15.82 -4.22
C GLY A 45 -12.26 -16.12 -2.73
N VAL A 46 -11.00 -16.24 -2.32
CA VAL A 46 -10.62 -16.45 -0.91
C VAL A 46 -10.25 -15.11 -0.27
N PRO A 47 -10.79 -14.79 0.91
CA PRO A 47 -10.43 -13.57 1.64
C PRO A 47 -8.93 -13.42 1.89
N LEU A 48 -8.48 -12.18 1.89
CA LEU A 48 -7.19 -11.80 2.48
C LEU A 48 -7.23 -12.07 3.99
N THR A 49 -6.17 -12.70 4.52
CA THR A 49 -6.05 -12.93 5.95
C THR A 49 -5.38 -11.75 6.63
N VAL A 50 -5.56 -11.66 7.96
CA VAL A 50 -4.91 -10.61 8.77
C VAL A 50 -3.39 -10.76 8.70
N GLU A 51 -2.88 -11.99 8.66
CA GLU A 51 -1.45 -12.30 8.59
C GLU A 51 -0.82 -11.84 7.28
N GLU A 52 -1.52 -11.99 6.16
CA GLU A 52 -1.07 -11.49 4.85
C GLU A 52 -0.91 -9.96 4.87
N ILE A 53 -1.85 -9.25 5.49
CA ILE A 53 -1.80 -7.79 5.61
C ILE A 53 -0.72 -7.37 6.61
N LEU A 54 -0.63 -8.02 7.77
CA LEU A 54 0.34 -7.71 8.82
C LEU A 54 1.78 -7.87 8.30
N LYS A 55 2.05 -8.95 7.56
CA LYS A 55 3.36 -9.20 6.95
C LYS A 55 3.77 -8.06 6.03
N GLU A 56 2.85 -7.50 5.25
CA GLU A 56 3.16 -6.39 4.35
C GLU A 56 3.39 -5.08 5.12
N ILE A 57 2.66 -4.86 6.22
CA ILE A 57 2.90 -3.72 7.12
C ILE A 57 4.33 -3.76 7.66
N GLU A 58 4.76 -4.91 8.20
CA GLU A 58 6.10 -5.10 8.76
C GLU A 58 7.19 -4.92 7.69
N SER A 59 7.03 -5.60 6.55
CA SER A 59 7.97 -5.54 5.42
C SER A 59 8.11 -4.11 4.86
N SER A 60 7.02 -3.33 4.84
CA SER A 60 7.04 -1.95 4.38
C SER A 60 7.69 -1.02 5.39
N ALA A 61 7.45 -1.21 6.68
CA ALA A 61 8.10 -0.45 7.74
C ALA A 61 9.62 -0.67 7.74
N GLU A 62 10.08 -1.89 7.48
CA GLU A 62 11.51 -2.20 7.33
C GLU A 62 12.14 -1.48 6.13
N ARG A 63 11.49 -1.51 4.96
CA ARG A 63 11.96 -0.81 3.76
C ARG A 63 12.03 0.71 3.96
N SER A 64 11.10 1.30 4.70
CA SER A 64 11.13 2.73 5.03
C SER A 64 12.31 3.09 5.93
N ARG A 65 12.66 2.25 6.92
CA ARG A 65 13.81 2.50 7.81
C ARG A 65 15.15 2.51 7.06
N HIS A 66 15.33 1.63 6.07
CA HIS A 66 16.58 1.56 5.32
C HIS A 66 16.80 2.77 4.41
N ARG A 67 15.74 3.32 3.79
CA ARG A 67 15.85 4.53 2.95
C ARG A 67 16.20 5.80 3.72
N SER A 68 16.10 5.80 5.04
CA SER A 68 16.46 6.94 5.88
C SER A 68 17.89 6.88 6.42
N ALA A 69 18.60 5.78 6.15
CA ALA A 69 19.99 5.57 6.56
C ALA A 69 21.01 5.83 5.42
N ASP A 70 20.51 6.02 4.19
CA ASP A 70 21.25 6.48 3.00
C ASP A 70 21.06 7.99 2.79
#